data_AF-A0A269XDF3-F1
#
_entry.id   AF-A0A269XDF3-F1
#
_cell.length_a   1.000
_cell.length_b   1.000
_cell.length_c   1.000
_cell.angle_alpha   90.00
_cell.angle_beta   90.00
_cell.angle_gamma   90.00
#
_symmetry.space_group_name_H-M   'P 1'
#
loop_
_entity.id
_entity.type
_entity.pdbx_description
1 polymer ?
#
loop_
_entity_poly.entity_id
_entity_poly.type
_entity_poly.pdbx_seq_one_letter_code
_entity_poly.pdbx_strand_id
1 'polypeptide(L)' 'KELSFPISEEDKETLRSMREFLINSQDEEIAKRYGLRSGVGLAAPQINVAKRMIAVYLPDDGNGKSYDYMLV' A
#
# COMPACT_ATOMS: atom_id res chain seq x y z
N LYS A 1 -2.26 12.00 -12.03
CA LYS A 1 -3.59 12.62 -12.24
C LYS A 1 -4.23 12.91 -10.89
N GLU A 2 -4.94 14.03 -10.77
CA GLU A 2 -5.73 14.35 -9.57
C GLU A 2 -6.96 13.45 -9.46
N LEU A 3 -7.38 13.17 -8.23
CA LEU A 3 -8.59 12.39 -7.95
C LEU A 3 -9.81 13.29 -7.94
N SER A 4 -10.94 12.74 -8.37
CA SER A 4 -12.25 13.33 -8.15
C SER A 4 -12.78 12.96 -6.77
N PHE A 5 -13.47 13.89 -6.12
CA PHE A 5 -14.13 13.66 -4.84
C PHE A 5 -15.65 13.65 -5.00
N PRO A 6 -16.37 12.71 -4.34
CA PRO A 6 -15.86 11.62 -3.53
C PRO A 6 -15.07 10.59 -4.35
N ILE A 7 -14.07 9.93 -3.74
CA ILE A 7 -13.25 8.94 -4.44
C ILE A 7 -14.10 7.74 -4.86
N SER A 8 -13.80 7.19 -6.04
CA SER A 8 -14.51 6.05 -6.61
C SER A 8 -14.29 4.77 -5.80
N GLU A 9 -15.21 3.80 -5.89
CA GLU A 9 -15.01 2.49 -5.27
C GLU A 9 -13.81 1.74 -5.86
N GLU A 10 -13.54 1.91 -7.15
CA GLU A 10 -12.35 1.36 -7.82
C GLU A 10 -11.04 1.91 -7.20
N ASP A 11 -10.99 3.21 -6.91
CA ASP A 11 -9.83 3.84 -6.27
C ASP A 11 -9.64 3.37 -4.83
N LYS A 12 -10.74 3.20 -4.09
CA LYS A 12 -10.71 2.63 -2.74
C LYS A 12 -10.16 1.20 -2.76
N GLU A 13 -10.62 0.39 -3.71
CA GLU A 13 -10.16 -0.99 -3.84
C GLU A 13 -8.68 -1.05 -4.23
N THR A 14 -8.25 -0.19 -5.15
CA THR A 14 -6.83 -0.07 -5.51
C THR A 14 -5.96 0.25 -4.30
N LEU A 15 -6.37 1.21 -3.45
CA LEU A 15 -5.66 1.55 -2.21
C LEU A 15 -5.60 0.38 -1.22
N ARG A 16 -6.70 -0.38 -1.07
CA ARG A 16 -6.72 -1.57 -0.22
C ARG A 16 -5.74 -2.63 -0.72
N SER A 17 -5.73 -2.90 -2.02
CA SER A 17 -4.78 -3.84 -2.63
C SER A 17 -3.33 -3.35 -2.50
N MET A 18 -3.08 -2.04 -2.60
CA MET A 18 -1.75 -1.47 -2.38
C MET A 18 -1.28 -1.69 -0.94
N ARG A 19 -2.16 -1.47 0.05
CA ARG A 19 -1.87 -1.76 1.46
C ARG A 19 -1.66 -3.26 1.70
N GLU A 20 -2.50 -4.11 1.13
CA GLU A 20 -2.38 -5.57 1.24
C GLU A 20 -1.07 -6.08 0.63
N PHE A 21 -0.64 -5.54 -0.51
CA PHE A 21 0.67 -5.84 -1.07
C PHE A 21 1.80 -5.53 -0.08
N LEU A 22 1.75 -4.40 0.62
CA LEU A 22 2.78 -4.04 1.60
C LEU A 22 2.81 -5.05 2.76
N ILE A 23 1.64 -5.43 3.29
CA ILE A 23 1.53 -6.44 4.36
C ILE A 23 2.12 -7.77 3.88
N ASN A 24 1.70 -8.24 2.71
CA ASN A 24 2.17 -9.49 2.11
C ASN A 24 3.66 -9.45 1.77
N SER A 25 4.23 -8.28 1.45
CA SER A 25 5.66 -8.11 1.21
C SER A 25 6.51 -8.21 2.47
N GLN A 26 5.91 -8.00 3.64
CA GLN A 26 6.56 -8.06 4.95
C GLN A 26 6.35 -9.40 5.66
N ASP A 27 5.38 -10.22 5.22
CA ASP A 27 5.20 -11.60 5.64
C ASP A 27 6.26 -12.51 4.97
N GLU A 28 7.08 -13.20 5.77
CA GLU A 28 8.21 -13.98 5.28
C GLU A 28 7.78 -15.14 4.34
N GLU A 29 6.68 -15.83 4.66
CA GLU A 29 6.20 -16.96 3.88
C GLU A 29 5.64 -16.51 2.53
N ILE A 30 4.80 -15.47 2.54
CA ILE A 30 4.15 -14.92 1.36
C ILE A 30 5.19 -14.22 0.47
N ALA A 31 6.07 -13.41 1.06
CA ALA A 31 7.11 -12.71 0.32
C ALA A 31 8.05 -13.71 -0.39
N LYS A 32 8.46 -14.78 0.28
CA LYS A 32 9.28 -15.84 -0.33
C LYS A 32 8.52 -16.58 -1.42
N ARG A 33 7.23 -16.89 -1.21
CA ARG A 33 6.40 -17.63 -2.17
C ARG A 33 6.23 -16.87 -3.48
N TYR A 34 6.02 -15.55 -3.43
CA TYR A 34 5.75 -14.71 -4.59
C TYR A 34 6.95 -13.87 -5.06
N GLY A 35 8.10 -14.01 -4.41
CA GLY A 35 9.31 -13.24 -4.73
C GLY A 35 9.15 -11.75 -4.45
N LEU A 36 8.37 -11.38 -3.43
CA LEU A 36 8.12 -9.99 -3.10
C LEU A 36 9.33 -9.39 -2.37
N ARG A 37 9.67 -8.15 -2.72
CA ARG A 37 10.60 -7.36 -1.94
C ARG A 37 9.82 -6.61 -0.86
N SER A 38 10.22 -6.79 0.39
CA SER A 38 9.67 -6.05 1.52
C SER A 38 9.74 -4.54 1.29
N GLY A 39 8.61 -3.87 1.53
CA GLY A 39 8.46 -2.43 1.39
C GLY A 39 7.48 -1.87 2.42
N VAL A 40 7.65 -0.59 2.74
CA VAL A 40 6.84 0.14 3.73
C VAL A 40 5.90 1.18 3.09
N GLY A 41 6.03 1.40 1.79
CA GLY A 41 5.20 2.34 1.05
C GLY A 41 5.10 1.97 -0.43
N LEU A 42 3.94 2.26 -1.02
CA LEU A 42 3.64 2.00 -2.43
C LEU A 42 2.83 3.16 -2.99
N ALA A 43 3.25 3.69 -4.14
CA ALA A 43 2.52 4.71 -4.88
C ALA A 43 1.81 4.09 -6.08
N ALA A 44 0.58 4.53 -6.36
CA ALA A 44 -0.22 4.03 -7.47
C ALA A 44 0.51 4.05 -8.85
N PRO A 45 1.36 5.04 -9.18
CA PRO A 45 2.11 5.02 -10.43
C PRO A 45 3.05 3.81 -10.57
N GLN A 46 3.54 3.21 -9.48
CA GLN A 46 4.41 2.03 -9.51
C GLN A 46 3.68 0.77 -10.01
N ILE A 47 2.35 0.75 -9.92
CA ILE A 47 1.47 -0.31 -10.42
C ILE A 47 0.69 0.13 -11.67
N ASN A 48 1.24 1.09 -12.42
CA ASN A 48 0.66 1.61 -13.66
C ASN A 48 -0.71 2.31 -13.48
N VAL A 49 -1.03 2.76 -12.27
CA VAL A 49 -2.21 3.58 -12.00
C VAL A 49 -1.75 5.03 -11.84
N ALA A 50 -1.89 5.83 -12.90
CA ALA A 50 -1.39 7.21 -12.96
C ALA A 50 -2.21 8.22 -12.12
N LYS A 51 -2.53 7.89 -10.87
CA LYS A 51 -3.31 8.70 -9.90
C LYS A 51 -2.43 9.05 -8.69
N ARG A 52 -2.75 10.17 -8.01
CA ARG A 52 -2.05 10.61 -6.79
C ARG A 52 -2.57 9.83 -5.57
N MET A 53 -2.22 8.56 -5.48
CA MET A 53 -2.59 7.70 -4.34
C MET A 53 -1.35 7.01 -3.79
N ILE A 54 -1.27 6.91 -2.47
CA ILE A 54 -0.17 6.21 -1.77
C ILE A 54 -0.72 5.36 -0.63
N ALA A 55 -0.12 4.19 -0.44
CA ALA A 55 -0.30 3.36 0.74
C ALA A 55 0.99 3.35 1.55
N VAL A 56 0.87 3.43 2.87
CA VAL A 56 1.98 3.40 3.83
C VAL A 56 1.64 2.36 4.90
N TYR A 57 2.51 1.39 5.09
CA TYR A 57 2.37 0.36 6.12
C TYR A 57 3.72 0.16 6.81
N LEU A 58 3.83 0.72 8.01
CA LEU A 58 4.96 0.54 8.92
C LEU A 58 4.44 -0.21 10.16
N PRO A 59 4.86 -1.47 10.36
CA PRO A 59 4.57 -2.20 11.59
C PRO A 59 5.28 -1.55 12.78
N ASP A 60 4.96 -2.02 13.99
CA ASP A 60 5.55 -1.53 15.24
C ASP A 60 7.08 -1.49 15.16
N ASP A 61 7.66 -0.31 15.39
CA ASP A 61 9.11 -0.08 15.41
C ASP A 61 9.83 -0.60 16.66
N GLY A 62 9.10 -1.29 17.55
CA GLY A 62 9.58 -1.77 18.85
C GLY A 62 9.40 -0.76 19.98
N ASN A 63 8.90 0.45 19.68
CA ASN A 63 8.55 1.49 20.65
C ASN A 63 7.03 1.72 20.74
N GLY A 64 6.21 0.82 20.18
CA GLY A 64 4.76 0.92 20.19
C GLY A 64 4.19 1.79 19.07
N LYS A 65 5.01 2.20 18.09
CA LYS A 65 4.57 3.08 17.00
C LYS A 65 4.41 2.29 15.72
N SER A 66 3.17 2.27 15.21
CA SER A 66 2.83 1.73 13.91
C SER A 66 2.09 2.78 13.08
N TYR A 67 2.19 2.67 11.76
CA TYR A 67 1.53 3.56 10.81
C TYR A 67 0.88 2.75 9.71
N ASP A 68 -0.39 3.02 9.47
CA ASP A 68 -1.18 2.34 8.46
C ASP A 68 -2.11 3.35 7.79
N TYR A 69 -1.73 3.78 6.59
CA TYR A 69 -2.39 4.87 5.89
C TYR A 69 -2.64 4.54 4.42
N MET A 70 -3.81 4.95 3.95
CA MET A 70 -4.18 5.05 2.54
C MET A 70 -4.51 6.51 2.26
N LEU A 71 -3.70 7.18 1.44
CA LEU A 71 -3.75 8.62 1.23
C LEU A 71 -4.05 8.94 -0.25
N VAL A 72 -4.85 9.99 -0.46
CA VAL A 72 -5.32 10.52 -1.75
C VAL A 72 -5.18 12.03 -1.81
#